data_AF-A0A1Q7BT94-F1
#
_entry.id   AF-A0A1Q7BT94-F1
#
_cell.length_a   1.000
_cell.length_b   1.000
_cell.length_c   1.000
_cell.angle_alpha   90.00
_cell.angle_beta   90.00
_cell.angle_gamma   90.00
#
_symmetry.space_group_name_H-M   'P 1'
#
loop_
_entity.id
_entity.type
_entity.pdbx_description
1 polymer ?
#
loop_
_entity_poly.entity_id
_entity_poly.type
_entity_poly.pdbx_seq_one_letter_code
_entity_poly.pdbx_strand_id
1 'polypeptide(L)'
;MTANPIAAAVDPRSIAERTRKVLAEMVGRDPASLTEDTRLFADLGMDSTNALELLMLLEDELGIRIDADNLEQQDLETLGSLTGYFARQAG
;
A
#
# COMPACT_ATOMS: atom_id res chain seq x y z
N MET A 1 -11.17 22.68 -11.28
CA MET A 1 -10.21 21.96 -10.42
C MET A 1 -10.09 20.58 -11.03
N THR A 2 -9.28 20.46 -12.08
CA THR A 2 -7.85 20.10 -12.06
C THR A 2 -7.72 18.59 -12.23
N ALA A 3 -7.23 18.23 -13.42
CA ALA A 3 -6.75 16.96 -13.94
C ALA A 3 -6.80 15.75 -12.99
N ASN A 4 -7.46 14.68 -13.45
CA ASN A 4 -7.16 13.33 -13.01
C ASN A 4 -6.13 12.72 -14.00
N PRO A 5 -4.83 12.69 -13.69
CA PRO A 5 -3.81 12.13 -14.58
C PRO A 5 -3.65 10.64 -14.30
N ILE A 6 -4.71 9.84 -14.46
CA ILE A 6 -4.67 8.37 -14.27
C ILE A 6 -3.98 7.61 -15.42
N ALA A 7 -3.09 8.27 -16.18
CA ALA A 7 -2.42 7.66 -17.33
C ALA A 7 -0.91 7.92 -17.39
N ALA A 8 -0.31 8.54 -16.38
CA ALA A 8 1.14 8.49 -16.24
C ALA A 8 1.51 7.13 -15.63
N ALA A 9 2.42 6.41 -16.28
CA ALA A 9 2.95 5.11 -15.86
C ALA A 9 3.06 5.01 -14.33
N VAL A 10 2.66 3.88 -13.75
CA VAL A 10 2.65 3.68 -12.30
C VAL A 10 4.08 3.84 -11.77
N ASP A 11 4.43 5.07 -11.38
CA ASP A 11 5.74 5.40 -10.85
C ASP A 11 5.87 4.79 -9.44
N PRO A 12 7.01 4.14 -9.09
CA PRO A 12 7.20 3.54 -7.77
C PRO A 12 7.00 4.54 -6.61
N ARG A 13 7.34 5.81 -6.83
CA ARG A 13 7.10 6.89 -5.86
C ARG A 13 5.61 7.17 -5.69
N SER A 14 4.82 7.09 -6.75
CA SER A 14 3.36 7.25 -6.68
C SER A 14 2.68 6.07 -6.01
N ILE A 15 3.21 4.85 -6.16
CA ILE A 15 2.74 3.68 -5.40
C ILE A 15 2.91 3.94 -3.90
N ALA A 16 4.12 4.31 -3.46
CA ALA A 16 4.39 4.51 -2.04
C ALA A 16 3.48 5.59 -1.43
N GLU A 17 3.29 6.71 -2.12
CA GLU A 17 2.41 7.80 -1.64
C GLU A 17 0.94 7.37 -1.59
N ARG A 18 0.43 6.65 -2.60
CA ARG A 18 -0.95 6.15 -2.61
C ARG A 18 -1.18 5.07 -1.53
N THR A 19 -0.26 4.11 -1.42
CA THR A 19 -0.32 3.07 -0.39
C THR A 19 -0.33 3.69 1.00
N ARG A 20 0.53 4.67 1.24
CA ARG A 20 0.60 5.39 2.51
C ARG A 20 -0.71 6.12 2.81
N LYS A 21 -1.30 6.79 1.81
CA LYS A 21 -2.57 7.51 1.95
C LYS A 21 -3.72 6.56 2.33
N VAL A 22 -3.90 5.47 1.56
CA VAL A 22 -4.96 4.48 1.83
C VAL A 22 -4.79 3.87 3.21
N LEU A 23 -3.56 3.49 3.57
CA LEU A 23 -3.26 2.94 4.89
C LEU A 23 -3.60 3.94 6.01
N ALA A 24 -3.17 5.20 5.87
CA ALA A 24 -3.44 6.26 6.82
C ALA A 24 -4.94 6.50 7.03
N GLU A 25 -5.72 6.49 5.94
CA GLU A 25 -7.19 6.61 6.00
C GLU A 25 -7.83 5.43 6.72
N MET A 26 -7.35 4.21 6.48
CA MET A 26 -7.84 3.00 7.15
C MET A 26 -7.57 3.01 8.65
N VAL A 27 -6.37 3.43 9.08
CA VAL A 27 -5.99 3.46 10.51
C VAL A 27 -6.37 4.76 11.21
N GLY A 28 -6.90 5.74 10.48
CA GLY A 28 -7.25 7.06 11.01
C GLY A 28 -6.04 7.86 11.51
N ARG A 29 -4.88 7.73 10.87
CA ARG A 29 -3.63 8.45 11.22
C ARG A 29 -3.23 9.41 10.10
N ASP A 30 -2.26 10.27 10.40
CA ASP A 30 -1.67 11.17 9.41
C ASP A 30 -0.72 10.37 8.49
N PRO A 31 -0.86 10.45 7.15
CA PRO A 31 0.08 9.78 6.24
C PRO A 31 1.52 10.25 6.46
N ALA A 32 1.77 11.49 6.86
CA ALA A 32 3.12 11.97 7.16
C ALA A 32 3.74 11.29 8.40
N SER A 33 2.94 10.66 9.26
CA SER A 33 3.43 9.88 10.40
C SER A 33 3.85 8.46 10.04
N LEU A 34 3.49 7.98 8.85
CA LEU A 34 3.79 6.63 8.39
C LEU A 34 5.09 6.65 7.57
N THR A 35 6.08 5.89 8.03
CA THR A 35 7.39 5.72 7.39
C THR A 35 7.52 4.34 6.77
N GLU A 36 8.53 4.14 5.92
CA GLU A 36 8.80 2.81 5.33
C GLU A 36 9.06 1.74 6.40
N ASP A 37 9.64 2.11 7.54
CA ASP A 37 9.88 1.21 8.68
C ASP A 37 8.63 0.92 9.53
N THR A 38 7.51 1.60 9.27
CA THR A 38 6.29 1.42 10.07
C THR A 38 5.74 0.01 9.91
N ARG A 39 5.59 -0.71 11.02
CA ARG A 39 5.12 -2.10 11.02
C ARG A 39 3.60 -2.17 11.00
N LEU A 40 3.05 -2.84 10.00
CA LEU A 40 1.59 -2.94 9.79
C LEU A 40 0.92 -3.65 10.98
N PHE A 41 1.41 -4.81 11.38
CA PHE A 41 0.86 -5.57 12.50
C PHE A 41 1.29 -5.01 13.86
N ALA A 42 2.57 -4.64 14.03
CA ALA A 42 3.10 -4.29 15.34
C ALA A 42 2.85 -2.83 15.77
N ASP A 43 2.93 -1.86 14.85
CA ASP A 43 2.78 -0.43 15.18
C ASP A 43 1.38 0.11 14.92
N LEU A 44 0.73 -0.40 13.85
CA LEU A 44 -0.62 0.01 13.48
C LEU A 44 -1.69 -0.90 14.06
N GLY A 45 -1.32 -2.08 14.57
CA GLY A 45 -2.26 -3.05 15.11
C GLY A 45 -3.18 -3.61 14.03
N MET A 46 -2.72 -3.70 12.78
CA MET A 46 -3.49 -4.36 11.73
C MET A 46 -3.59 -5.84 12.02
N ASP A 47 -4.75 -6.43 11.75
CA ASP A 47 -4.96 -7.86 11.75
C ASP A 47 -4.95 -8.41 10.33
N SER A 48 -4.99 -9.74 10.18
CA SER A 48 -5.06 -10.41 8.88
C SER A 48 -6.28 -9.98 8.05
N THR A 49 -7.41 -9.69 8.70
CA THR A 49 -8.61 -9.15 8.04
C THR A 49 -8.36 -7.76 7.45
N ASN A 50 -7.77 -6.86 8.23
CA ASN A 50 -7.45 -5.50 7.78
C ASN A 50 -6.39 -5.53 6.67
N ALA A 51 -5.43 -6.45 6.74
CA ALA A 51 -4.46 -6.64 5.68
C ALA A 51 -5.14 -7.02 4.36
N LEU A 52 -6.08 -7.98 4.35
CA LEU A 52 -6.85 -8.34 3.16
C LEU A 52 -7.66 -7.16 2.61
N GLU A 53 -8.30 -6.39 3.48
CA GLU A 53 -9.09 -5.21 3.08
C GLU A 53 -8.19 -4.11 2.48
N LEU A 54 -6.99 -3.90 3.05
CA LEU A 54 -6.00 -2.98 2.52
C LEU A 54 -5.55 -3.41 1.13
N LEU A 55 -5.23 -4.69 0.94
CA LEU A 55 -4.82 -5.23 -0.35
C LEU A 55 -5.90 -4.99 -1.42
N MET A 56 -7.17 -5.26 -1.12
CA MET A 56 -8.28 -5.02 -2.04
C MET A 56 -8.45 -3.54 -2.41
N LEU A 57 -8.33 -2.63 -1.44
CA LEU A 57 -8.39 -1.18 -1.69
C LEU A 57 -7.22 -0.71 -2.54
N LEU A 58 -6.02 -1.27 -2.31
CA LEU A 58 -4.83 -0.92 -3.08
C LEU A 58 -4.86 -1.48 -4.51
N GLU A 59 -5.42 -2.66 -4.73
CA GLU A 59 -5.67 -3.18 -6.09
C GLU A 59 -6.54 -2.21 -6.90
N ASP A 60 -7.63 -1.72 -6.30
CA ASP A 60 -8.54 -0.78 -6.95
C ASP A 60 -7.88 0.60 -7.17
N GLU A 61 -7.21 1.14 -6.14
CA GLU A 61 -6.57 2.47 -6.17
C GLU A 61 -5.35 2.52 -7.11
N LEU A 62 -4.57 1.43 -7.18
CA LEU A 62 -3.39 1.32 -8.04
C LEU A 62 -3.70 0.75 -9.42
N GLY A 63 -4.86 0.09 -9.58
CA GLY A 63 -5.23 -0.61 -10.82
C GLY A 63 -4.36 -1.83 -11.11
N ILE A 64 -3.86 -2.50 -10.07
CA ILE A 64 -2.97 -3.67 -10.18
C ILE A 64 -3.67 -4.93 -9.67
N ARG A 65 -3.10 -6.10 -9.96
CA ARG A 65 -3.52 -7.38 -9.39
C ARG A 65 -2.47 -7.91 -8.42
N ILE A 66 -2.91 -8.20 -7.20
CA ILE A 66 -2.11 -8.84 -6.17
C ILE A 66 -2.18 -10.34 -6.39
N ASP A 67 -1.01 -10.96 -6.45
CA ASP A 67 -0.90 -12.41 -6.47
C ASP A 67 -0.67 -12.89 -5.04
N ALA A 68 -1.73 -13.42 -4.42
CA ALA A 68 -1.67 -13.94 -3.06
C ALA A 68 -0.71 -15.13 -2.91
N ASP A 69 -0.43 -15.88 -3.98
CA ASP A 69 0.57 -16.96 -3.97
C ASP A 69 2.00 -16.40 -3.86
N ASN A 70 2.23 -15.19 -4.37
CA ASN A 70 3.52 -14.50 -4.30
C ASN A 70 3.62 -13.51 -3.14
N LEU A 71 2.53 -13.30 -2.40
CA LEU A 71 2.48 -12.40 -1.26
C LEU A 71 2.97 -13.13 -0.02
N GLU A 72 4.13 -12.73 0.50
CA GLU A 72 4.69 -13.33 1.70
C GLU A 72 4.39 -12.50 2.95
N GLN A 73 4.49 -13.11 4.13
CA GLN A 73 4.29 -12.40 5.41
C GLN A 73 5.28 -11.23 5.58
N GLN A 74 6.49 -11.35 5.02
CA GLN A 74 7.51 -10.30 5.01
C GLN A 74 7.11 -9.08 4.17
N ASP A 75 6.32 -9.27 3.10
CA ASP A 75 5.80 -8.17 2.28
C ASP A 75 4.76 -7.35 3.05
N LEU A 76 4.06 -7.98 3.99
CA LEU A 76 3.09 -7.34 4.88
C LEU A 76 3.70 -6.88 6.22
N GLU A 77 5.01 -7.00 6.42
CA GLU A 77 5.63 -6.66 7.71
C GLU A 77 5.67 -5.15 7.93
N THR A 78 6.11 -4.41 6.91
CA THR A 78 6.30 -2.95 6.96
C THR A 78 5.70 -2.26 5.74
N LEU A 79 5.46 -0.96 5.86
CA LEU A 79 5.00 -0.14 4.74
C LEU A 79 6.01 -0.18 3.56
N GLY A 80 7.30 -0.18 3.85
CA GLY A 80 8.36 -0.29 2.84
C GLY A 80 8.31 -1.62 2.10
N SER A 81 8.17 -2.73 2.82
CA SER A 81 8.02 -4.06 2.22
C SER A 81 6.80 -4.12 1.29
N LEU A 82 5.67 -3.59 1.75
CA LEU A 82 4.41 -3.60 1.03
C LEU A 82 4.49 -2.78 -0.27
N THR A 83 5.02 -1.56 -0.19
CA THR A 83 5.21 -0.69 -1.36
C THR A 83 6.24 -1.28 -2.34
N GLY A 84 7.27 -1.97 -1.84
CA GLY A 84 8.23 -2.71 -2.66
C GLY A 84 7.62 -3.91 -3.37
N TYR A 85 6.68 -4.63 -2.75
CA TYR A 85 5.89 -5.66 -3.43
C TYR A 85 5.09 -5.07 -4.60
N PHE A 86 4.37 -3.96 -4.37
CA PHE A 86 3.59 -3.32 -5.42
C PHE A 86 4.43 -2.74 -6.55
N ALA A 87 5.60 -2.17 -6.24
CA ALA A 87 6.53 -1.68 -7.25
C ALA A 87 7.05 -2.81 -8.16
N ARG A 88 7.23 -4.02 -7.62
CA ARG A 88 7.59 -5.20 -8.42
C ARG A 88 6.47 -5.65 -9.36
N GLN A 89 5.21 -5.41 -8.99
CA GLN A 89 4.04 -5.85 -9.76
C GLN A 89 3.56 -4.84 -10.80
N ALA A 90 3.92 -3.57 -10.64
CA ALA A 90 3.58 -2.49 -11.57
C ALA A 90 4.60 -2.33 -12.73
N GLY A 91 5.79 -2.94 -12.61
CA GLY A 91 6.84 -2.94 -13.64
C GLY A 91 6.75 -4.14 -14.57
#